data_AF-A0A5J4Q2W2-F1
#
_entry.id   AF-A0A5J4Q2W2-F1
#
_cell.length_a   1.000
_cell.length_b   1.000
_cell.length_c   1.000
_cell.angle_alpha   90.00
_cell.angle_beta   90.00
_cell.angle_gamma   90.00
#
_symmetry.space_group_name_H-M   'P 1'
#
loop_
_entity.id
_entity.type
_entity.pdbx_description
1 polymer ?
#
loop_
_entity_poly.entity_id
_entity_poly.type
_entity_poly.pdbx_seq_one_letter_code
_entity_poly.pdbx_strand_id
1 'polypeptide(L)'
;MTERFGEFIDEINQLSPYKVSLKERGCYSFKTHNDKTYNIYFFQNEFFKRKEIVDLTIERMNDIIAPVDLKVRQTVVSIISILLNNLKDNFIIILSYDNIDGKSFKRYRVFDKWFSGQGIIYK
;
A
#
# COMPACT_ATOMS: atom_id res chain seq x y z
N MET A 1 13.80 -10.31 2.69
CA MET A 1 12.32 -10.29 2.86
C MET A 1 11.70 -9.40 1.79
N THR A 2 12.20 -8.17 1.64
CA THR A 2 11.95 -7.32 0.46
C THR A 2 12.29 -7.97 -0.89
N GLU A 3 13.24 -8.89 -0.93
CA GLU A 3 13.56 -9.74 -2.10
C GLU A 3 12.36 -10.56 -2.62
N ARG A 4 11.35 -10.81 -1.77
CA ARG A 4 10.15 -11.59 -2.11
C ARG A 4 9.01 -10.74 -2.67
N PHE A 5 9.20 -9.42 -2.76
CA PHE A 5 8.20 -8.55 -3.38
C PHE A 5 8.05 -8.91 -4.86
N GLY A 6 6.81 -9.11 -5.30
CA GLY A 6 6.48 -9.60 -6.62
C GLY A 6 6.10 -11.08 -6.68
N GLU A 7 6.52 -11.92 -5.70
CA GLU A 7 6.19 -13.35 -5.68
C GLU A 7 4.67 -13.60 -5.64
N PHE A 8 3.91 -12.68 -5.06
CA PHE A 8 2.47 -12.84 -4.81
C PHE A 8 1.58 -12.04 -5.76
N ILE A 9 2.12 -11.59 -6.91
CA ILE A 9 1.38 -10.69 -7.82
C ILE A 9 0.11 -11.35 -8.38
N ASP A 10 0.15 -12.66 -8.62
CA ASP A 10 -1.00 -13.40 -9.14
C ASP A 10 -2.09 -13.54 -8.08
N GLU A 11 -1.72 -13.85 -6.84
CA GLU A 11 -2.65 -13.92 -5.70
C GLU A 11 -3.29 -12.55 -5.41
N ILE A 12 -2.49 -11.49 -5.43
CA ILE A 12 -2.99 -10.10 -5.33
C ILE A 12 -4.02 -9.84 -6.42
N ASN A 13 -3.72 -10.20 -7.66
CA ASN A 13 -4.61 -9.97 -8.81
C ASN A 13 -5.90 -10.78 -8.75
N GLN A 14 -5.92 -11.96 -8.12
CA GLN A 14 -7.14 -12.74 -7.91
C GLN A 14 -8.11 -12.06 -6.93
N LEU A 15 -7.59 -11.31 -5.96
CA LEU A 15 -8.38 -10.65 -4.90
C LEU A 15 -8.56 -9.14 -5.13
N SER A 16 -7.93 -8.58 -6.16
CA SER A 16 -7.95 -7.13 -6.42
C SER A 16 -8.93 -6.79 -7.55
N PRO A 17 -9.79 -5.78 -7.38
CA PRO A 17 -10.66 -5.32 -8.46
C PRO A 17 -9.91 -4.58 -9.58
N TYR A 18 -8.70 -4.08 -9.30
CA TYR A 18 -7.79 -3.53 -10.30
C TYR A 18 -6.58 -4.43 -10.49
N LYS A 19 -6.20 -4.62 -11.75
CA LYS A 19 -4.98 -5.34 -12.11
C LYS A 19 -3.76 -4.58 -11.59
N VAL A 20 -3.00 -5.25 -10.75
CA VAL A 20 -1.75 -4.80 -10.15
C VAL A 20 -0.58 -5.37 -10.95
N SER A 21 0.42 -4.53 -11.19
CA SER A 21 1.73 -4.92 -11.71
C SER A 21 2.83 -4.47 -10.77
N LEU A 22 3.98 -5.13 -10.84
CA LEU A 22 5.19 -4.67 -10.16
C LEU A 22 5.96 -3.77 -11.14
N LYS A 23 6.15 -2.49 -10.80
CA LYS A 23 6.96 -1.57 -11.63
C LYS A 23 8.44 -1.74 -11.38
N GLU A 24 8.78 -1.85 -10.10
CA GLU A 24 10.12 -2.06 -9.58
C GLU A 24 9.98 -2.75 -8.22
N ARG A 25 11.10 -3.19 -7.66
CA ARG A 25 11.08 -3.95 -6.41
C ARG A 25 10.44 -3.11 -5.29
N GLY A 26 9.36 -3.64 -4.70
CA GLY A 26 8.60 -2.95 -3.65
C GLY A 26 7.62 -1.90 -4.16
N CYS A 27 7.47 -1.69 -5.46
CA CYS A 27 6.51 -0.75 -6.05
C CYS A 27 5.43 -1.48 -6.82
N TYR A 28 4.25 -1.60 -6.20
CA TYR A 28 3.05 -2.14 -6.84
C TYR A 28 2.27 -1.00 -7.48
N SER A 29 1.88 -1.16 -8.74
CA SER A 29 1.16 -0.13 -9.50
C SER A 29 -0.13 -0.69 -10.07
N PHE A 30 -1.18 0.13 -10.06
CA PHE A 30 -2.43 -0.20 -10.72
C PHE A 30 -3.08 1.05 -11.29
N LYS A 31 -3.88 0.84 -12.34
CA LYS A 31 -4.64 1.89 -13.00
C LYS A 31 -6.13 1.63 -12.82
N THR A 32 -6.84 2.67 -12.39
CA THR A 32 -8.29 2.63 -12.22
C THR A 32 -9.02 2.81 -13.55
N HIS A 33 -10.33 2.53 -13.58
CA HIS A 33 -11.18 2.78 -14.75
C HIS A 33 -11.29 4.27 -15.10
N ASN A 34 -11.10 5.18 -14.13
CA ASN A 34 -11.10 6.62 -14.31
C ASN A 34 -9.70 7.17 -14.64
N ASP A 35 -8.85 6.34 -15.24
CA ASP A 35 -7.49 6.68 -15.67
C ASP A 35 -6.51 7.09 -14.54
N LYS A 36 -6.93 7.02 -13.27
CA LYS A 36 -6.03 7.32 -12.14
C LYS A 36 -5.00 6.22 -11.97
N THR A 37 -3.73 6.59 -11.82
CA THR A 37 -2.64 5.66 -11.53
C THR A 37 -2.22 5.78 -10.08
N TYR A 38 -2.13 4.64 -9.39
CA TYR A 38 -1.63 4.55 -8.03
C TYR A 38 -0.34 3.74 -7.99
N ASN A 39 0.61 4.19 -7.18
CA ASN A 39 1.80 3.44 -6.81
C ASN A 39 1.81 3.22 -5.30
N ILE A 40 2.09 1.99 -4.90
CA ILE A 40 2.17 1.54 -3.51
C ILE A 40 3.60 1.09 -3.28
N TYR A 41 4.33 1.89 -2.50
CA TYR A 41 5.75 1.70 -2.23
C TYR A 41 5.97 1.05 -0.88
N PHE A 42 6.79 0.00 -0.88
CA PHE A 42 7.32 -0.64 0.31
C PHE A 42 8.84 -0.54 0.29
N PHE A 43 9.41 0.12 1.28
CA PHE A 43 10.85 0.27 1.41
C PHE A 43 11.31 -0.03 2.83
N GLN A 44 12.58 -0.38 2.97
CA GLN A 44 13.17 -0.73 4.26
C GLN A 44 13.05 0.46 5.22
N ASN A 45 12.52 0.22 6.44
CA ASN A 45 12.45 1.30 7.42
C ASN A 45 13.85 1.69 7.90
N GLU A 46 14.18 2.97 7.77
CA GLU A 46 15.52 3.54 8.05
C GLU A 46 15.84 3.63 9.55
N PHE A 47 14.82 3.71 10.40
CA PHE A 47 15.00 3.86 11.85
C PHE A 47 15.31 2.53 12.52
N PHE A 48 14.53 1.49 12.23
CA PHE A 48 14.69 0.18 12.86
C PHE A 48 15.72 -0.71 12.16
N LYS A 49 15.98 -0.48 10.86
CA LYS A 49 16.93 -1.25 10.02
C LYS A 49 16.75 -2.78 10.09
N ARG A 50 15.54 -3.25 10.41
CA ARG A 50 15.15 -4.66 10.48
C ARG A 50 14.40 -5.05 9.20
N LYS A 51 14.79 -6.15 8.57
CA LYS A 51 14.25 -6.59 7.26
C LYS A 51 12.75 -6.90 7.27
N GLU A 52 12.20 -7.07 8.46
CA GLU A 52 10.81 -7.35 8.75
C GLU A 52 9.95 -6.09 8.88
N ILE A 53 10.58 -4.90 8.98
CA ILE A 53 9.91 -3.62 9.17
C ILE A 53 10.09 -2.78 7.92
N VAL A 54 8.99 -2.48 7.26
CA VAL A 54 8.98 -1.65 6.05
C VAL A 54 8.09 -0.44 6.24
N ASP A 55 8.48 0.66 5.61
CA ASP A 55 7.62 1.81 5.42
C ASP A 55 6.73 1.60 4.18
N LEU A 56 5.47 2.01 4.30
CA LEU A 56 4.46 2.02 3.24
C LEU A 56 4.08 3.45 2.89
N THR A 57 4.18 3.78 1.61
CA THR A 57 3.66 5.01 1.02
C THR A 57 2.69 4.70 -0.11
N ILE A 58 1.58 5.46 -0.19
CA ILE A 58 0.57 5.33 -1.23
C ILE A 58 0.50 6.65 -2.01
N GLU A 59 0.89 6.62 -3.28
CA GLU A 59 0.95 7.79 -4.15
C GLU A 59 -0.07 7.68 -5.29
N ARG A 60 -0.75 8.80 -5.57
CA ARG A 60 -1.54 8.97 -6.78
C ARG A 60 -0.69 9.75 -7.78
N MET A 61 -0.39 9.15 -8.92
CA MET A 61 0.57 9.70 -9.89
C MET A 61 0.00 10.79 -10.79
N ASN A 62 -1.32 10.98 -10.81
CA ASN A 62 -1.96 11.99 -11.63
C ASN A 62 -3.04 12.77 -10.86
N ASP A 63 -3.20 14.04 -11.21
CA ASP A 63 -4.10 14.97 -10.52
C ASP A 63 -5.54 14.99 -11.06
N ILE A 64 -5.95 13.91 -11.71
CA ILE A 64 -7.31 13.77 -12.21
C ILE A 64 -8.29 13.80 -11.02
N ILE A 65 -9.15 14.81 -10.99
CA ILE A 65 -10.27 14.88 -10.06
C ILE A 65 -11.29 13.84 -10.50
N ALA A 66 -11.60 12.89 -9.63
CA ALA A 66 -12.73 12.00 -9.83
C ALA A 66 -13.29 11.56 -8.48
N PRO A 67 -14.52 11.02 -8.46
CA PRO A 67 -15.18 10.56 -7.24
C PRO A 67 -14.34 9.58 -6.41
N VAL A 68 -14.74 9.42 -5.15
CA VAL A 68 -14.21 8.39 -4.27
C VAL A 68 -14.48 7.02 -4.89
N ASP A 69 -13.43 6.24 -5.06
CA ASP A 69 -13.51 4.92 -5.68
C ASP A 69 -13.15 3.85 -4.64
N LEU A 70 -14.16 3.10 -4.20
CA LEU A 70 -13.99 2.06 -3.18
C LEU A 70 -13.13 0.89 -3.68
N LYS A 71 -13.02 0.69 -5.00
CA LYS A 71 -12.15 -0.35 -5.57
C LYS A 71 -10.68 -0.04 -5.35
N VAL A 72 -10.30 1.24 -5.25
CA VAL A 72 -8.92 1.64 -4.89
C VAL A 72 -8.57 1.10 -3.50
N ARG A 73 -9.46 1.34 -2.52
CA ARG A 73 -9.30 0.79 -1.17
C ARG A 73 -9.13 -0.73 -1.21
N GLN A 74 -10.03 -1.42 -1.90
CA GLN A 74 -10.01 -2.88 -1.97
C GLN A 74 -8.69 -3.40 -2.56
N THR A 75 -8.22 -2.82 -3.67
CA THR A 75 -6.92 -3.20 -4.26
C THR A 75 -5.77 -2.97 -3.29
N VAL A 76 -5.71 -1.82 -2.62
CA VAL A 76 -4.64 -1.52 -1.66
C VAL A 76 -4.67 -2.48 -0.46
N VAL A 77 -5.85 -2.75 0.08
CA VAL A 77 -6.03 -3.71 1.18
C VAL A 77 -5.61 -5.12 0.74
N SER A 78 -5.96 -5.56 -0.47
CA SER A 78 -5.55 -6.87 -1.01
C SER A 78 -4.03 -6.97 -1.13
N ILE A 79 -3.34 -5.94 -1.66
CA ILE A 79 -1.87 -5.91 -1.71
C ILE A 79 -1.28 -6.10 -0.31
N ILE A 80 -1.71 -5.29 0.66
CA ILE A 80 -1.14 -5.30 2.01
C ILE A 80 -1.44 -6.61 2.74
N SER A 81 -2.68 -7.10 2.65
CA SER A 81 -3.13 -8.31 3.33
C SER A 81 -2.37 -9.55 2.82
N ILE A 82 -2.20 -9.67 1.50
CA ILE A 82 -1.44 -10.78 0.92
C ILE A 82 0.03 -10.74 1.34
N LEU A 83 0.63 -9.54 1.42
CA LEU A 83 2.00 -9.40 1.89
C LEU A 83 2.13 -9.78 3.37
N LEU A 84 1.24 -9.30 4.24
CA LEU A 84 1.26 -9.65 5.66
C LEU A 84 1.06 -11.15 5.91
N ASN A 85 0.19 -11.79 5.13
CA ASN A 85 -0.10 -13.22 5.30
C ASN A 85 1.03 -14.13 4.80
N ASN A 86 1.76 -13.72 3.75
CA ASN A 86 2.77 -14.56 3.11
C ASN A 86 4.22 -14.25 3.53
N LEU A 87 4.48 -13.03 4.00
CA LEU A 87 5.78 -12.65 4.55
C LEU A 87 5.76 -12.96 6.05
N LYS A 88 6.34 -14.12 6.42
CA LYS A 88 6.70 -14.65 7.76
C LYS A 88 6.14 -13.96 9.01
N ASP A 89 5.85 -14.77 10.04
CA ASP A 89 5.55 -14.31 11.39
C ASP A 89 6.48 -13.15 11.83
N ASN A 90 5.90 -11.98 12.14
CA ASN A 90 6.52 -10.70 12.52
C ASN A 90 6.80 -9.65 11.42
N PHE A 91 6.25 -9.76 10.20
CA PHE A 91 6.29 -8.64 9.25
C PHE A 91 5.44 -7.45 9.73
N ILE A 92 6.04 -6.26 9.79
CA ILE A 92 5.39 -5.03 10.25
C ILE A 92 5.44 -3.99 9.14
N ILE A 93 4.28 -3.42 8.84
CA ILE A 93 4.15 -2.29 7.92
C ILE A 93 3.89 -1.02 8.73
N ILE A 94 4.76 -0.04 8.55
CA ILE A 94 4.61 1.32 9.08
C ILE A 94 4.09 2.19 7.96
N LEU A 95 2.85 2.67 8.07
CA LEU A 95 2.30 3.59 7.09
C LEU A 95 2.77 5.01 7.45
N SER A 96 3.54 5.61 6.53
CA SER A 96 4.10 6.95 6.69
C SER A 96 3.47 7.90 5.67
N TYR A 97 3.12 9.10 6.10
CA TYR A 97 2.66 10.18 5.22
C TYR A 97 3.22 11.50 5.71
N ASP A 98 3.66 12.36 4.78
CA ASP A 98 4.08 13.71 5.14
C ASP A 98 2.89 14.56 5.65
N ASN A 99 3.20 15.71 6.25
CA ASN A 99 2.21 16.73 6.56
C ASN A 99 2.52 18.06 5.86
N ILE A 100 3.24 18.01 4.74
CA ILE A 100 3.68 19.22 4.03
C ILE A 100 2.46 20.03 3.58
N ASP A 101 1.37 19.36 3.19
CA ASP A 101 0.13 19.99 2.73
C ASP A 101 -0.92 20.22 3.84
N GLY A 102 -0.58 19.94 5.10
CA GLY A 102 -1.49 20.07 6.24
C GLY A 102 -2.63 19.04 6.30
N LYS A 103 -2.62 17.98 5.46
CA LYS A 103 -3.73 17.00 5.37
C LYS A 103 -3.43 15.66 6.04
N SER A 104 -2.41 15.59 6.90
CA SER A 104 -2.04 14.39 7.68
C SER A 104 -3.25 13.75 8.37
N PHE A 105 -4.05 14.53 9.10
CA PHE A 105 -5.20 14.00 9.84
C PHE A 105 -6.31 13.45 8.93
N LYS A 106 -6.50 14.03 7.73
CA LYS A 106 -7.44 13.50 6.75
C LYS A 106 -6.95 12.15 6.22
N ARG A 107 -5.66 12.03 5.92
CA ARG A 107 -5.02 10.77 5.51
C ARG A 107 -5.14 9.71 6.60
N TYR A 108 -4.82 10.06 7.86
CA TYR A 108 -5.02 9.20 9.02
C TYR A 108 -6.44 8.63 9.08
N ARG A 109 -7.48 9.48 9.03
CA ARG A 109 -8.88 9.02 9.09
C ARG A 109 -9.27 8.09 7.95
N VAL A 110 -8.71 8.30 6.75
CA VAL A 110 -8.94 7.40 5.62
C VAL A 110 -8.30 6.06 5.89
N PHE A 111 -7.03 6.04 6.32
CA PHE A 111 -6.29 4.81 6.56
C PHE A 111 -6.80 4.02 7.76
N ASP A 112 -7.16 4.68 8.85
CA ASP A 112 -7.79 4.06 10.02
C ASP A 112 -9.07 3.31 9.62
N LYS A 113 -9.93 3.93 8.79
CA LYS A 113 -11.11 3.27 8.23
C LYS A 113 -10.78 2.11 7.30
N TRP A 114 -9.65 2.16 6.61
CA TRP A 114 -9.28 1.14 5.63
C TRP A 114 -8.75 -0.13 6.29
N PHE A 115 -7.98 0.04 7.37
CA PHE A 115 -7.03 -0.94 7.86
C PHE A 115 -7.15 -1.26 9.36
N SER A 116 -8.12 -0.68 10.06
CA SER A 116 -8.44 -1.05 11.45
C SER A 116 -8.49 -2.58 11.61
N GLY A 117 -7.60 -3.12 12.46
CA GLY A 117 -7.50 -4.55 12.76
C GLY A 117 -6.51 -5.37 11.91
N GLN A 118 -5.73 -4.75 11.00
CA GLN A 118 -4.85 -5.48 10.07
C GLN A 118 -3.34 -5.46 10.44
N GLY A 119 -2.97 -5.21 11.70
CA GLY A 119 -1.56 -5.21 12.13
C GLY A 119 -0.70 -4.09 11.53
N ILE A 120 -1.33 -3.02 11.04
CA ILE A 120 -0.66 -1.84 10.48
C ILE A 120 -0.52 -0.77 11.57
N ILE A 121 0.68 -0.20 11.70
CA ILE A 121 0.95 0.94 12.57
C ILE A 121 0.98 2.21 11.71
N TYR A 122 0.20 3.22 12.10
CA TYR A 122 0.19 4.53 11.43
C TYR A 122 0.99 5.52 12.29
N LYS A 123 1.85 6.31 11.66
CA LYS A 123 2.58 7.38 12.33
C LYS A 123 2.58 8.65 11.50
#